data_AF-A0ABD0RYK6-F1
#
_entry.id   AF-A0ABD0RYK6-F1
#
_cell.length_a   1.000
_cell.length_b   1.000
_cell.length_c   1.000
_cell.angle_alpha   90.00
_cell.angle_beta   90.00
_cell.angle_gamma   90.00
#
_symmetry.space_group_name_H-M   'P 1'
#
loop_
_entity.id
_entity.type
_entity.pdbx_description
1 polymer ?
#
loop_
_entity_poly.entity_id
_entity_poly.type
_entity_poly.pdbx_seq_one_letter_code
_entity_poly.pdbx_strand_id
1 'polypeptide(L)'
;AWKKRWFVLRSGRLSGDPDVLEYYKNDHAKKPIRVIDLNLCEQVDAGLTFNKKDLEHSFIFDIKTIDRIFYLVADTEEEMN
;
A
#
# COMPACT_ATOMS: atom_id res chain seq x y z
N ALA A 1 14.60 6.78 -1.27
CA ALA A 1 14.23 6.58 -2.68
C ALA A 1 13.03 5.64 -2.75
N TRP A 2 12.10 5.88 -3.67
CA TRP A 2 10.95 4.99 -3.93
C TRP A 2 11.45 3.62 -4.41
N LYS A 3 10.73 2.56 -4.07
CA LYS A 3 11.08 1.20 -4.46
C LYS A 3 9.84 0.51 -5.00
N LYS A 4 9.91 0.02 -6.25
CA LYS A 4 8.85 -0.84 -6.81
C LYS A 4 8.75 -2.11 -5.98
N ARG A 5 7.52 -2.49 -5.63
CA ARG A 5 7.19 -3.65 -4.80
C ARG A 5 5.96 -4.32 -5.38
N TRP A 6 5.84 -5.62 -5.11
CA TRP A 6 4.66 -6.38 -5.47
C TRP A 6 3.71 -6.37 -4.28
N PHE A 7 2.53 -5.77 -4.46
CA PHE A 7 1.51 -5.66 -3.41
C PHE A 7 0.41 -6.68 -3.65
N VAL A 8 -0.09 -7.27 -2.56
CA VAL A 8 -1.20 -8.22 -2.59
C VAL A 8 -2.19 -7.83 -1.50
N LEU A 9 -3.40 -7.44 -1.91
CA LEU A 9 -4.51 -7.28 -1.00
C LEU A 9 -5.12 -8.66 -0.73
N ARG A 10 -5.15 -9.08 0.53
CA ARG A 10 -5.81 -10.32 0.95
C ARG A 10 -7.06 -9.96 1.73
N SER A 11 -8.20 -10.49 1.32
CA SER A 11 -9.42 -10.42 2.12
C SER A 11 -9.65 -11.70 2.89
N GLY A 12 -9.81 -11.58 4.20
CA GLY A 12 -10.07 -12.69 5.11
C GLY A 12 -11.54 -12.85 5.49
N ARG A 13 -12.45 -12.08 4.86
CA ARG A 13 -13.89 -12.05 5.17
C ARG A 13 -14.57 -13.42 5.24
N LEU A 14 -14.11 -14.41 4.46
CA LEU A 14 -14.69 -15.75 4.42
C LEU A 14 -13.97 -16.77 5.33
N SER A 15 -12.72 -16.50 5.71
CA SER A 15 -11.92 -17.39 6.55
C SER A 15 -11.86 -16.98 8.02
N GLY A 16 -12.30 -15.76 8.34
CA GLY A 16 -12.11 -15.15 9.67
C GLY A 16 -10.73 -14.52 9.85
N ASP A 17 -9.91 -14.50 8.80
CA ASP A 17 -8.63 -13.80 8.80
C ASP A 17 -8.84 -12.27 8.67
N PRO A 18 -7.89 -11.45 9.12
CA PRO A 18 -7.94 -10.01 8.90
C PRO A 18 -7.75 -9.66 7.42
N ASP A 19 -8.34 -8.54 6.98
CA ASP A 19 -7.99 -7.94 5.69
C ASP A 19 -6.58 -7.32 5.82
N VAL A 20 -5.65 -7.74 4.97
CA VAL A 20 -4.25 -7.30 5.04
C VAL A 20 -3.72 -6.86 3.68
N LEU A 21 -2.87 -5.84 3.69
CA LEU A 21 -2.04 -5.47 2.54
C LEU A 21 -0.62 -5.97 2.74
N GLU A 22 -0.23 -6.95 1.94
CA GLU A 22 1.11 -7.50 1.95
C GLU A 22 1.95 -6.86 0.85
N TYR A 23 3.24 -6.68 1.11
CA TYR A 23 4.15 -6.33 0.03
C TYR A 23 5.45 -7.13 0.06
N TYR A 24 5.90 -7.44 -1.15
CA TYR A 24 6.99 -8.36 -1.44
C TYR A 24 8.08 -7.64 -2.23
N LYS A 25 9.28 -8.22 -2.21
CA LYS A 25 10.40 -7.69 -3.02
C LYS A 25 10.02 -7.68 -4.52
N ASN A 26 9.34 -8.73 -4.96
CA ASN A 26 8.79 -8.96 -6.29
C ASN A 26 7.71 -10.06 -6.21
N ASP A 27 7.06 -10.35 -7.32
CA ASP A 27 6.02 -11.37 -7.52
C ASP A 27 6.49 -12.82 -7.26
N HIS A 28 7.78 -13.10 -7.42
CA HIS A 28 8.36 -14.43 -7.18
C HIS A 28 8.73 -14.68 -5.70
N ALA A 29 8.68 -13.66 -4.84
CA ALA A 29 9.11 -13.79 -3.45
C ALA A 29 8.08 -14.56 -2.61
N LYS A 30 8.56 -15.55 -1.85
CA LYS A 30 7.68 -16.41 -1.02
C LYS A 30 7.26 -15.79 0.31
N LYS A 31 8.01 -14.82 0.82
CA LYS A 31 7.75 -14.19 2.12
C LYS A 31 7.52 -12.69 1.93
N PRO A 32 6.48 -12.11 2.55
CA PRO A 32 6.27 -10.68 2.51
C PRO A 32 7.41 -9.98 3.25
N ILE A 33 7.78 -8.80 2.77
CA ILE A 33 8.64 -7.88 3.51
C ILE A 33 7.86 -7.35 4.73
N ARG A 34 6.56 -7.13 4.56
CA ARG A 34 5.65 -6.72 5.62
C ARG A 34 4.22 -7.10 5.28
N VAL A 35 3.46 -7.35 6.34
CA VAL A 35 2.00 -7.47 6.34
C VAL A 35 1.47 -6.24 7.06
N ILE A 36 0.61 -5.46 6.41
CA ILE A 36 -0.07 -4.31 7.00
C ILE A 36 -1.50 -4.75 7.31
N ASP A 37 -1.83 -4.83 8.61
CA ASP A 37 -3.19 -5.12 9.04
C ASP A 37 -4.08 -3.90 8.78
N LEU A 38 -5.03 -4.04 7.86
CA LEU A 38 -5.90 -2.94 7.45
C LEU A 38 -6.97 -2.64 8.50
N ASN A 39 -7.24 -3.56 9.42
CA ASN A 39 -8.14 -3.30 10.55
C ASN A 39 -7.53 -2.33 11.58
N LEU A 40 -6.20 -2.18 11.57
CA LEU A 40 -5.47 -1.24 12.42
C LEU A 40 -5.20 0.10 11.71
N CYS A 41 -5.78 0.28 10.52
CA CYS A 41 -5.67 1.52 9.77
C CYS A 41 -6.58 2.58 10.38
N GLU A 42 -5.99 3.70 10.79
CA GLU A 42 -6.72 4.86 11.31
C GLU A 42 -7.25 5.74 10.18
N GLN A 43 -6.52 5.82 9.07
CA GLN A 43 -6.82 6.73 7.95
C GLN A 43 -6.17 6.25 6.65
N VAL A 44 -6.84 6.50 5.53
CA VAL A 44 -6.33 6.33 4.16
C VAL A 44 -6.68 7.59 3.39
N ASP A 45 -5.69 8.33 2.90
CA ASP A 45 -5.89 9.49 2.03
C ASP A 45 -5.37 9.22 0.62
N ALA A 46 -6.18 9.53 -0.39
CA ALA A 46 -5.79 9.49 -1.80
C ALA A 46 -5.57 10.91 -2.35
N GLY A 47 -4.83 11.01 -3.47
CA GLY A 47 -4.58 12.29 -4.14
C GLY A 47 -3.53 13.16 -3.44
N LEU A 48 -2.63 12.55 -2.67
CA LEU A 48 -1.54 13.27 -2.01
C LEU A 48 -0.58 13.84 -3.06
N THR A 49 -0.06 15.05 -2.82
CA THR A 49 0.92 15.68 -3.71
C THR A 49 2.25 15.84 -2.98
N PHE A 50 3.32 15.30 -3.56
CA PHE A 50 4.68 15.51 -3.08
C PHE A 50 5.43 16.45 -4.03
N ASN A 51 6.15 17.43 -3.48
CA ASN A 51 7.01 18.34 -4.24
C ASN A 51 8.29 17.62 -4.70
N LYS A 52 8.15 16.67 -5.62
CA LYS A 52 9.24 15.91 -6.22
C LYS A 52 8.92 15.64 -7.68
N LYS A 53 9.76 16.14 -8.60
CA LYS A 53 9.53 16.06 -10.06
C LYS A 53 9.17 14.65 -10.56
N ASP A 54 9.82 13.62 -10.01
CA ASP A 54 9.58 12.22 -10.42
C ASP A 54 8.22 11.65 -9.96
N LEU A 55 7.49 12.40 -9.13
CA LEU A 55 6.16 12.04 -8.62
C LEU A 55 5.07 13.02 -9.06
N GLU A 56 5.45 14.02 -9.85
CA GLU A 56 4.52 14.94 -10.48
C GLU A 56 3.66 14.09 -11.45
N HIS A 57 2.34 14.04 -11.22
CA HIS A 57 1.38 13.14 -11.90
C HIS A 57 1.36 11.67 -11.45
N SER A 58 1.94 11.34 -10.30
CA SER A 58 1.76 10.02 -9.69
C SER A 58 0.45 9.92 -8.90
N PHE A 59 -0.09 8.71 -8.79
CA PHE A 59 -1.29 8.40 -8.01
C PHE A 59 -0.87 7.99 -6.60
N ILE A 60 -0.78 8.98 -5.73
CA ILE A 60 -0.19 8.83 -4.40
C ILE A 60 -1.29 8.74 -3.35
N PHE A 61 -1.16 7.75 -2.49
CA PHE A 61 -2.03 7.57 -1.34
C PHE A 61 -1.22 7.14 -0.14
N ASP A 62 -1.80 7.27 1.06
CA ASP A 62 -1.21 6.76 2.27
C ASP A 62 -2.11 5.76 3.00
N ILE A 63 -1.46 4.95 3.83
CA ILE A 63 -2.12 4.07 4.79
C ILE A 63 -1.49 4.40 6.14
N LYS A 64 -2.28 5.02 7.02
CA LYS A 64 -1.84 5.37 8.37
C LYS A 64 -2.31 4.34 9.37
N THR A 65 -1.37 3.65 9.98
CA THR A 65 -1.60 2.85 11.19
C THR A 65 -1.11 3.60 12.42
N ILE A 66 -1.47 3.10 13.61
CA ILE A 66 -1.03 3.65 14.90
C ILE A 66 0.50 3.79 15.01
N ASP A 67 1.24 2.87 14.40
CA ASP A 67 2.70 2.80 14.50
C ASP A 67 3.42 3.52 13.33
N ARG A 68 2.77 3.63 12.16
CA ARG A 68 3.45 4.06 10.93
C ARG A 68 2.47 4.55 9.86
N ILE A 69 2.91 5.58 9.13
CA ILE A 69 2.31 5.98 7.85
C ILE A 69 3.10 5.35 6.70
N PHE A 70 2.39 4.68 5.80
CA PHE A 70 2.93 4.13 4.56
C PHE A 70 2.50 5.00 3.39
N TYR A 71 3.45 5.64 2.72
CA TYR A 71 3.18 6.32 1.45
C TYR A 71 3.40 5.36 0.28
N LEU A 72 2.42 5.31 -0.61
CA LEU A 72 2.37 4.43 -1.76
C LEU A 72 2.13 5.24 -3.02
N VAL A 73 2.58 4.68 -4.14
CA VAL A 73 2.43 5.28 -5.47
C VAL A 73 1.95 4.18 -6.40
N ALA A 74 0.83 4.39 -7.07
CA ALA A 74 0.31 3.53 -8.13
C ALA A 74 0.71 4.07 -9.52
N ASP A 75 0.75 3.18 -10.51
CA ASP A 75 1.10 3.54 -11.89
C ASP A 75 -0.14 4.15 -12.60
N THR A 76 -1.37 3.81 -12.17
CA THR A 76 -2.64 4.39 -12.66
C THR A 76 -3.61 4.80 -11.55
N GLU A 77 -4.63 5.61 -11.88
CA GLU A 77 -5.69 6.01 -10.95
C GLU A 77 -6.56 4.82 -10.55
N GLU A 78 -6.86 3.93 -11.50
CA GLU A 78 -7.65 2.72 -11.27
C GLU A 78 -6.94 1.70 -10.38
N GLU A 79 -5.60 1.70 -10.34
CA GLU A 79 -4.84 0.87 -9.39
C GLU A 79 -4.89 1.43 -7.95
N MET A 80 -5.07 2.74 -7.81
CA MET A 80 -5.18 3.41 -6.51
C MET A 80 -6.60 3.29 -5.91
N ASN A 81 -7.65 3.34 -6.73
CA ASN A 81 -9.06 3.38 -6.33
C ASN A 81 -9.71 2.00 -6.21
#